data_AF-Q2UFJ2-F1
#
_entry.id   AF-Q2UFJ2-F1
#
_cell.length_a   1.000
_cell.length_b   1.000
_cell.length_c   1.000
_cell.angle_alpha   90.00
_cell.angle_beta   90.00
_cell.angle_gamma   90.00
#
_symmetry.space_group_name_H-M   'P 1'
#
loop_
_entity.id
_entity.type
_entity.pdbx_description
1 polymer ?
#
loop_
_entity_poly.entity_id
_entity_poly.type
_entity_poly.pdbx_seq_one_letter_code
_entity_poly.pdbx_strand_id
1 'polypeptide(L)'
;MPTFASTAPKDSFINVLNLRSSLSIWKNFCQPSENIPNELSRVSVKICRTVFTSEVVVWYMPPSWVQRNPQPRTIIEAAQLAIQVTDIGEVRHFMPHSQIPLIVHQTWSHRQIDTWPDDLRQSVEKWLQFVVEDEMAYFLWEDEGMVEFIDHFEPQAHDYYSSLPLMVEKTDYFRITVATCVGGIYGDLDTVPLKPPAQWITSQDVRPWTDLETRSVYNSMKPVRALFGIEADCLPTDHTCWRMGYPYSIQLTQWSFASARDHPLLHQYIENLAHQLQKIANHHGGLQTSAARTELQALDPLTLTGPEAVTRAAQEWLNTSAGLRWNALTGLHDGGKAKLVDDVLILPITSFSPGRGKYGNMGSKPITDPTALVHHHGQGS
;
A
#
# COMPACT_ATOMS: atom_id res chain seq x y z
N MET A 1 37.59 -57.83 -4.58
CA MET A 1 37.83 -57.37 -3.20
C MET A 1 37.00 -56.09 -3.01
N PRO A 2 36.20 -56.03 -1.94
CA PRO A 2 34.76 -56.35 -1.96
C PRO A 2 33.89 -55.08 -1.82
N THR A 3 32.76 -54.87 -2.52
CA THR A 3 31.37 -55.39 -2.37
C THR A 3 30.60 -54.99 -1.09
N PHE A 4 29.29 -54.73 -1.30
CA PHE A 4 28.13 -54.66 -0.39
C PHE A 4 27.91 -53.32 0.34
N ALA A 5 26.68 -52.90 0.69
CA ALA A 5 25.31 -53.15 0.24
C ALA A 5 24.41 -52.27 1.14
N SER A 6 23.22 -51.94 0.64
CA SER A 6 21.94 -52.09 1.35
C SER A 6 21.74 -51.42 2.72
N THR A 7 20.73 -50.55 2.83
CA THR A 7 19.43 -50.85 3.49
C THR A 7 18.67 -49.56 3.76
N ALA A 8 17.44 -49.48 3.28
CA ALA A 8 16.39 -48.75 4.00
C ALA A 8 15.96 -49.55 5.25
N PRO A 9 15.42 -48.86 6.27
CA PRO A 9 14.16 -49.28 6.88
C PRO A 9 13.17 -48.10 6.88
N LYS A 10 11.95 -48.26 6.36
CA LYS A 10 10.74 -48.83 7.00
C LYS A 10 10.31 -48.10 8.28
N ASP A 11 9.17 -47.43 8.15
CA ASP A 11 8.05 -47.33 9.07
C ASP A 11 8.32 -47.30 10.58
N SER A 12 7.91 -46.21 11.22
CA SER A 12 7.26 -46.30 12.52
C SER A 12 6.01 -45.41 12.55
N PHE A 13 4.86 -46.08 12.62
CA PHE A 13 3.55 -45.52 12.90
C PHE A 13 3.46 -45.12 14.38
N ILE A 14 2.83 -43.97 14.61
CA ILE A 14 1.93 -43.61 15.73
C ILE A 14 2.51 -43.65 17.17
N ASN A 15 2.59 -42.47 17.81
CA ASN A 15 1.67 -42.21 18.92
C ASN A 15 1.46 -40.73 19.23
N VAL A 16 0.18 -40.36 19.13
CA VAL A 16 -0.50 -39.22 19.73
C VAL A 16 -0.10 -39.11 21.19
N LEU A 17 0.41 -37.95 21.62
CA LEU A 17 0.24 -37.36 22.96
C LEU A 17 1.17 -36.14 23.13
N ASN A 18 0.67 -34.96 22.75
CA ASN A 18 0.68 -33.79 23.66
C ASN A 18 -0.08 -32.61 23.05
N LEU A 19 -1.40 -32.79 22.90
CA LEU A 19 -2.38 -31.75 22.55
C LEU A 19 -2.69 -30.81 23.74
N ARG A 20 -1.73 -30.57 24.65
CA ARG A 20 -1.97 -29.79 25.87
C ARG A 20 -0.97 -28.66 26.15
N SER A 21 0.11 -28.51 25.39
CA SER A 21 1.03 -27.36 25.51
C SER A 21 0.73 -26.24 24.51
N SER A 22 -0.10 -26.49 23.51
CA SER A 22 -0.54 -25.50 22.52
C SER A 22 -1.77 -24.69 22.94
N LEU A 23 -2.13 -24.66 24.22
CA LEU A 23 -3.26 -23.84 24.74
C LEU A 23 -2.80 -22.68 25.61
N SER A 24 -1.55 -22.68 26.07
CA SER A 24 -0.99 -21.61 26.93
C SER A 24 -0.36 -20.47 26.12
N ILE A 25 0.06 -20.70 24.88
CA ILE A 25 0.69 -19.67 24.01
C ILE A 25 -0.35 -18.79 23.31
N TRP A 26 -1.55 -19.34 23.04
CA TRP A 26 -2.69 -18.64 22.41
C TRP A 26 -3.29 -17.53 23.27
N LYS A 27 -2.91 -17.47 24.55
CA LYS A 27 -3.33 -16.39 25.43
C LYS A 27 -2.66 -15.06 25.08
N ASN A 28 -1.46 -15.03 24.51
CA ASN A 28 -0.72 -13.76 24.36
C ASN A 28 -0.81 -13.12 22.97
N PHE A 29 -1.16 -13.89 21.94
CA PHE A 29 -1.26 -13.42 20.54
C PHE A 29 -2.60 -12.75 20.20
N CYS A 30 -3.55 -12.83 21.13
CA CYS A 30 -4.94 -12.46 20.96
C CYS A 30 -5.50 -11.91 22.27
N GLN A 31 -4.67 -11.19 23.04
CA GLN A 31 -5.10 -10.55 24.27
C GLN A 31 -5.21 -9.04 24.12
N PRO A 32 -6.16 -8.41 24.82
CA PRO A 32 -6.22 -6.96 24.91
C PRO A 32 -4.87 -6.39 25.30
N SER A 33 -4.39 -5.36 24.61
CA SER A 33 -3.39 -4.51 25.24
C SER A 33 -4.02 -3.93 26.52
N GLU A 34 -3.26 -3.85 27.61
CA GLU A 34 -3.76 -3.38 28.92
C GLU A 34 -4.33 -1.94 28.88
N ASN A 35 -4.17 -1.23 27.76
CA ASN A 35 -4.62 0.15 27.54
C ASN A 35 -5.83 0.29 26.58
N ILE A 36 -6.46 -0.79 26.10
CA ILE A 36 -7.60 -0.74 25.17
C ILE A 36 -8.91 -1.17 25.87
N PRO A 37 -10.05 -0.47 25.67
CA PRO A 37 -11.34 -0.89 26.19
C PRO A 37 -11.67 -2.36 25.83
N ASN A 38 -12.21 -3.12 26.79
CA ASN A 38 -12.42 -4.57 26.75
C ASN A 38 -13.25 -5.11 25.56
N GLU A 39 -13.98 -4.25 24.85
CA GLU A 39 -14.86 -4.62 23.73
C GLU A 39 -14.16 -4.48 22.37
N LEU A 40 -13.39 -3.40 22.17
CA LEU A 40 -12.57 -3.17 20.96
C LEU A 40 -11.45 -4.21 20.84
N SER A 41 -10.78 -4.52 21.95
CA SER A 41 -9.78 -5.59 22.01
C SER A 41 -10.33 -6.97 21.64
N ARG A 42 -11.61 -7.26 21.93
CA ARG A 42 -12.25 -8.52 21.53
C ARG A 42 -12.58 -8.58 20.04
N VAL A 43 -12.90 -7.45 19.41
CA VAL A 43 -13.23 -7.38 17.98
C VAL A 43 -11.97 -7.40 17.12
N SER A 44 -10.90 -6.69 17.48
CA SER A 44 -9.61 -6.76 16.79
C SER A 44 -9.01 -8.17 16.84
N VAL A 45 -9.13 -8.85 17.98
CA VAL A 45 -8.76 -10.27 18.12
C VAL A 45 -9.64 -11.18 17.25
N LYS A 46 -10.93 -10.85 17.09
CA LYS A 46 -11.85 -11.63 16.25
C LYS A 46 -11.54 -11.45 14.76
N ILE A 47 -11.17 -10.25 14.31
CA ILE A 47 -10.70 -10.01 12.93
C ILE A 47 -9.35 -10.66 12.70
N CYS A 48 -8.41 -10.52 13.64
CA CYS A 48 -7.14 -11.21 13.56
C CYS A 48 -7.36 -12.73 13.40
N ARG A 49 -8.33 -13.30 14.13
CA ARG A 49 -8.75 -14.69 13.94
C ARG A 49 -9.47 -14.95 12.61
N THR A 50 -10.39 -14.10 12.17
CA THR A 50 -11.15 -14.34 10.93
C THR A 50 -10.29 -14.20 9.68
N VAL A 51 -9.42 -13.20 9.63
CA VAL A 51 -8.57 -12.87 8.48
C VAL A 51 -7.28 -13.71 8.44
N PHE A 52 -6.69 -14.01 9.61
CA PHE A 52 -5.36 -14.64 9.67
C PHE A 52 -5.36 -16.04 10.29
N THR A 53 -6.48 -16.52 10.86
CA THR A 53 -6.60 -17.90 11.37
C THR A 53 -7.69 -18.72 10.70
N SER A 54 -8.46 -18.15 9.78
CA SER A 54 -9.37 -18.96 8.95
C SER A 54 -8.63 -19.51 7.73
N GLU A 55 -8.90 -20.77 7.38
CA GLU A 55 -8.35 -21.38 6.17
C GLU A 55 -8.93 -20.78 4.87
N VAL A 56 -9.84 -19.79 4.94
CA VAL A 56 -10.68 -19.39 3.79
C VAL A 56 -10.80 -17.88 3.57
N VAL A 57 -10.73 -17.04 4.60
CA VAL A 57 -11.09 -15.61 4.52
C VAL A 57 -9.88 -14.73 4.79
N VAL A 58 -9.48 -13.92 3.81
CA VAL A 58 -8.37 -12.95 3.85
C VAL A 58 -8.85 -11.50 3.78
N TRP A 59 -10.13 -11.26 4.08
CA TRP A 59 -10.74 -9.93 4.08
C TRP A 59 -11.64 -9.72 5.31
N TYR A 60 -11.92 -8.47 5.61
CA TYR A 60 -12.91 -8.07 6.59
C TYR A 60 -13.84 -7.00 5.99
N MET A 61 -15.13 -7.17 6.24
CA MET A 61 -16.16 -6.20 5.91
C MET A 61 -16.88 -5.79 7.20
N PRO A 62 -17.07 -4.48 7.46
CA PRO A 62 -17.86 -4.03 8.58
C PRO A 62 -19.29 -4.62 8.52
N PRO A 63 -19.88 -5.05 9.65
CA PRO A 63 -21.25 -5.57 9.65
C PRO A 63 -22.26 -4.60 9.03
N SER A 64 -22.04 -3.29 9.19
CA SER A 64 -22.84 -2.22 8.60
C SER A 64 -22.83 -2.23 7.06
N TRP A 65 -21.79 -2.76 6.42
CA TRP A 65 -21.64 -2.84 4.96
C TRP A 65 -22.32 -4.10 4.37
N VAL A 66 -22.50 -5.16 5.18
CA VAL A 66 -22.98 -6.47 4.69
C VAL A 66 -24.45 -6.76 5.03
N GLN A 67 -25.11 -5.96 5.87
CA GLN A 67 -26.49 -6.22 6.34
C GLN A 67 -27.55 -6.43 5.24
N ARG A 68 -27.31 -5.94 4.02
CA ARG A 68 -28.27 -6.02 2.90
C ARG A 68 -27.83 -6.93 1.75
N ASN A 69 -26.64 -7.52 1.83
CA ASN A 69 -26.02 -8.24 0.73
C ASN A 69 -25.70 -9.69 1.11
N PRO A 70 -25.70 -10.63 0.15
CA PRO A 70 -25.19 -11.97 0.41
C PRO A 70 -23.74 -11.88 0.89
N GLN A 71 -23.36 -12.75 1.83
CA GLN A 71 -21.99 -12.82 2.32
C GLN A 71 -21.06 -13.26 1.18
N PRO A 72 -19.99 -12.51 0.88
CA PRO A 72 -19.04 -12.89 -0.16
C PRO A 72 -18.34 -14.19 0.21
N ARG A 73 -18.05 -15.01 -0.79
CA ARG A 73 -17.37 -16.32 -0.66
C ARG A 73 -15.92 -16.26 -1.10
N THR A 74 -15.56 -15.29 -1.92
CA THR A 74 -14.21 -15.06 -2.42
C THR A 74 -13.77 -13.63 -2.11
N ILE A 75 -12.46 -13.38 -2.14
CA ILE A 75 -11.92 -12.02 -1.98
C ILE A 75 -12.40 -11.10 -3.12
N ILE A 76 -12.59 -11.64 -4.33
CA ILE A 76 -13.13 -10.92 -5.48
C ILE A 76 -14.58 -10.50 -5.25
N GLU A 77 -15.45 -11.40 -4.78
CA GLU A 77 -16.83 -11.06 -4.42
C GLU A 77 -16.87 -10.01 -3.30
N ALA A 78 -15.94 -10.08 -2.34
CA ALA A 78 -15.83 -9.11 -1.26
C ALA A 78 -15.39 -7.73 -1.77
N ALA A 79 -14.44 -7.65 -2.70
CA ALA A 79 -14.02 -6.40 -3.33
C ALA A 79 -15.15 -5.78 -4.15
N GLN A 80 -15.89 -6.59 -4.92
CA GLN A 80 -17.09 -6.12 -5.64
C GLN A 80 -18.16 -5.58 -4.70
N LEU A 81 -18.38 -6.24 -3.55
CA LEU A 81 -19.29 -5.75 -2.54
C LEU A 81 -18.83 -4.40 -1.96
N ALA A 82 -17.54 -4.23 -1.68
CA ALA A 82 -16.99 -2.95 -1.21
C ALA A 82 -17.19 -1.82 -2.24
N ILE A 83 -17.01 -2.11 -3.53
CA ILE A 83 -17.33 -1.17 -4.62
C ILE A 83 -18.82 -0.81 -4.59
N GLN A 84 -19.72 -1.79 -4.53
CA GLN A 84 -21.17 -1.54 -4.50
C GLN A 84 -21.60 -0.69 -3.30
N VAL A 85 -20.99 -0.92 -2.12
CA VAL A 85 -21.30 -0.16 -0.90
C VAL A 85 -20.80 1.29 -1.00
N THR A 86 -19.64 1.50 -1.60
CA THR A 86 -19.06 2.84 -1.77
C THR A 86 -19.72 3.62 -2.90
N ASP A 87 -20.20 2.95 -3.96
CA ASP A 87 -20.96 3.57 -5.06
C ASP A 87 -22.29 4.19 -4.63
N ILE A 88 -22.86 3.75 -3.50
CA ILE A 88 -24.05 4.41 -2.90
C ILE A 88 -23.72 5.85 -2.50
N GLY A 89 -22.45 6.16 -2.21
CA GLY A 89 -21.99 7.51 -1.92
C GLY A 89 -22.31 8.00 -0.50
N GLU A 90 -22.53 7.10 0.46
CA GLU A 90 -22.70 7.51 1.86
C GLU A 90 -21.39 8.07 2.43
N VAL A 91 -21.43 9.32 2.91
CA VAL A 91 -20.24 10.07 3.37
C VAL A 91 -19.40 9.30 4.40
N ARG A 92 -20.03 8.49 5.25
CA ARG A 92 -19.35 7.68 6.28
C ARG A 92 -18.40 6.62 5.73
N HIS A 93 -18.52 6.24 4.44
CA HIS A 93 -17.64 5.27 3.81
C HIS A 93 -16.40 5.91 3.18
N PHE A 94 -16.19 7.22 3.34
CA PHE A 94 -15.09 7.96 2.73
C PHE A 94 -14.29 8.72 3.79
N MET A 95 -12.99 8.91 3.54
CA MET A 95 -12.17 9.76 4.40
C MET A 95 -12.72 11.21 4.38
N PRO A 96 -12.75 11.92 5.51
CA PRO A 96 -13.16 13.31 5.56
C PRO A 96 -12.44 14.19 4.53
N HIS A 97 -13.16 15.15 3.96
CA HIS A 97 -12.66 16.07 2.91
C HIS A 97 -12.24 15.39 1.59
N SER A 98 -12.64 14.13 1.37
CA SER A 98 -12.20 13.34 0.23
C SER A 98 -13.35 12.56 -0.43
N GLN A 99 -13.02 11.88 -1.53
CA GLN A 99 -13.80 10.78 -2.12
C GLN A 99 -12.99 9.48 -2.10
N ILE A 100 -12.04 9.35 -1.17
CA ILE A 100 -11.23 8.15 -0.99
C ILE A 100 -12.00 7.21 -0.05
N PRO A 101 -12.40 6.00 -0.49
CA PRO A 101 -13.17 5.10 0.35
C PRO A 101 -12.34 4.55 1.52
N LEU A 102 -13.00 4.26 2.64
CA LEU A 102 -12.39 3.64 3.83
C LEU A 102 -12.24 2.13 3.63
N ILE A 103 -11.36 1.78 2.71
CA ILE A 103 -10.98 0.41 2.37
C ILE A 103 -9.46 0.31 2.48
N VAL A 104 -8.95 -0.63 3.26
CA VAL A 104 -7.51 -0.88 3.41
C VAL A 104 -7.09 -2.08 2.57
N HIS A 105 -6.01 -1.94 1.81
CA HIS A 105 -5.38 -2.99 1.03
C HIS A 105 -3.95 -3.21 1.51
N GLN A 106 -3.59 -4.46 1.79
CA GLN A 106 -2.20 -4.89 2.03
C GLN A 106 -1.92 -6.15 1.21
N THR A 107 -0.65 -6.42 0.92
CA THR A 107 -0.20 -7.60 0.17
C THR A 107 0.81 -8.39 0.98
N TRP A 108 0.75 -9.71 0.92
CA TRP A 108 1.78 -10.58 1.51
C TRP A 108 1.74 -11.98 0.91
N SER A 109 2.87 -12.70 0.94
CA SER A 109 2.98 -14.01 0.29
C SER A 109 2.05 -15.09 0.88
N HIS A 110 1.75 -15.04 2.18
CA HIS A 110 0.84 -16.00 2.81
C HIS A 110 0.20 -15.46 4.09
N ARG A 111 -1.04 -15.85 4.40
CA ARG A 111 -1.79 -15.40 5.58
C ARG A 111 -1.38 -16.03 6.92
N GLN A 112 -0.43 -16.98 6.92
CA GLN A 112 0.02 -17.68 8.14
C GLN A 112 0.78 -16.73 9.07
N ILE A 113 0.03 -15.91 9.81
CA ILE A 113 0.56 -14.82 10.64
C ILE A 113 1.56 -15.32 11.70
N ASP A 114 1.42 -16.57 12.17
CA ASP A 114 2.31 -17.17 13.17
C ASP A 114 3.76 -17.33 12.66
N THR A 115 3.98 -17.34 11.34
CA THR A 115 5.32 -17.44 10.76
C THR A 115 5.94 -16.07 10.47
N TRP A 116 5.19 -14.99 10.67
CA TRP A 116 5.65 -13.63 10.40
C TRP A 116 6.57 -13.10 11.51
N PRO A 117 7.52 -12.20 11.21
CA PRO A 117 8.28 -11.50 12.24
C PRO A 117 7.39 -10.70 13.21
N ASP A 118 7.80 -10.58 14.48
CA ASP A 118 7.02 -9.91 15.53
C ASP A 118 6.67 -8.45 15.18
N ASP A 119 7.60 -7.70 14.58
CA ASP A 119 7.39 -6.30 14.19
C ASP A 119 6.32 -6.17 13.09
N LEU A 120 6.30 -7.12 12.16
CA LEU A 120 5.31 -7.19 11.08
C LEU A 120 3.90 -7.44 11.64
N ARG A 121 3.81 -8.37 12.60
CA ARG A 121 2.52 -8.67 13.26
C ARG A 121 1.97 -7.45 14.01
N GLN A 122 2.83 -6.75 14.76
CA GLN A 122 2.43 -5.52 15.47
C GLN A 122 1.95 -4.43 14.51
N SER A 123 2.59 -4.31 13.34
CA SER A 123 2.20 -3.37 12.29
C SER A 123 0.77 -3.64 11.81
N VAL A 124 0.49 -4.90 11.48
CA VAL A 124 -0.82 -5.36 10.99
C VAL A 124 -1.90 -5.26 12.07
N GLU A 125 -1.61 -5.66 13.31
CA GLU A 125 -2.54 -5.51 14.43
C GLU A 125 -3.01 -4.07 14.59
N LYS A 126 -2.10 -3.10 14.41
CA LYS A 126 -2.43 -1.68 14.52
C LYS A 126 -3.28 -1.17 13.36
N TRP A 127 -3.03 -1.63 12.14
CA TRP A 127 -3.93 -1.39 11.00
C TRP A 127 -5.34 -1.93 11.29
N LEU A 128 -5.44 -3.19 11.71
CA LEU A 128 -6.72 -3.84 12.00
C LEU A 128 -7.46 -3.16 13.16
N GLN A 129 -6.75 -2.62 14.15
CA GLN A 129 -7.36 -1.83 15.21
C GLN A 129 -8.13 -0.65 14.63
N PHE A 130 -7.51 0.17 13.77
CA PHE A 130 -8.19 1.31 13.15
C PHE A 130 -9.28 0.89 12.18
N VAL A 131 -9.08 -0.21 11.45
CA VAL A 131 -10.13 -0.80 10.59
C VAL A 131 -11.40 -1.09 11.38
N VAL A 132 -11.30 -1.63 12.59
CA VAL A 132 -12.44 -1.87 13.48
C VAL A 132 -13.04 -0.57 13.99
N GLU A 133 -12.19 0.29 14.54
CA GLU A 133 -12.62 1.50 15.25
C GLU A 133 -13.36 2.48 14.34
N ASP A 134 -12.95 2.56 13.07
CA ASP A 134 -13.50 3.49 12.08
C ASP A 134 -14.43 2.80 11.04
N GLU A 135 -14.86 1.56 11.29
CA GLU A 135 -15.72 0.76 10.38
C GLU A 135 -15.21 0.72 8.92
N MET A 136 -13.92 0.39 8.73
CA MET A 136 -13.30 0.26 7.41
C MET A 136 -13.39 -1.18 6.88
N ALA A 137 -13.40 -1.35 5.56
CA ALA A 137 -13.12 -2.66 4.96
C ALA A 137 -11.62 -2.93 4.90
N TYR A 138 -11.21 -4.19 4.90
CA TYR A 138 -9.81 -4.60 4.85
C TYR A 138 -9.63 -5.82 3.92
N PHE A 139 -8.58 -5.80 3.12
CA PHE A 139 -8.21 -6.86 2.18
C PHE A 139 -6.72 -7.17 2.30
N LEU A 140 -6.40 -8.42 2.60
CA LEU A 140 -5.05 -8.98 2.43
C LEU A 140 -5.02 -9.75 1.10
N TRP A 141 -4.20 -9.29 0.17
CA TRP A 141 -4.01 -9.91 -1.13
C TRP A 141 -2.78 -10.83 -1.10
N GLU A 142 -3.04 -12.13 -1.12
CA GLU A 142 -2.01 -13.16 -1.37
C GLU A 142 -1.66 -13.21 -2.86
N ASP A 143 -0.55 -13.87 -3.22
CA ASP A 143 -0.06 -13.94 -4.60
C ASP A 143 -1.12 -14.44 -5.59
N GLU A 144 -1.85 -15.50 -5.24
CA GLU A 144 -2.96 -16.02 -6.05
C GLU A 144 -4.13 -15.02 -6.12
N GLY A 145 -4.44 -14.34 -5.02
CA GLY A 145 -5.50 -13.33 -4.96
C GLY A 145 -5.20 -12.12 -5.85
N MET A 146 -3.92 -11.73 -5.97
CA MET A 146 -3.50 -10.68 -6.90
C MET A 146 -3.73 -11.11 -8.35
N VAL A 147 -3.38 -12.35 -8.72
CA VAL A 147 -3.63 -12.89 -10.07
C VAL A 147 -5.13 -12.94 -10.37
N GLU A 148 -5.93 -13.52 -9.47
CA GLU A 148 -7.40 -13.59 -9.61
C GLU A 148 -8.02 -12.21 -9.78
N PHE A 149 -7.48 -11.20 -9.07
CA PHE A 149 -7.94 -9.82 -9.18
C PHE A 149 -7.63 -9.22 -10.55
N ILE A 150 -6.40 -9.38 -11.04
CA ILE A 150 -6.03 -8.89 -12.38
C ILE A 150 -6.89 -9.57 -13.44
N ASP A 151 -7.10 -10.87 -13.36
CA ASP A 151 -7.90 -11.63 -14.33
C ASP A 151 -9.37 -11.19 -14.35
N HIS A 152 -9.89 -10.75 -13.20
CA HIS A 152 -11.28 -10.34 -13.06
C HIS A 152 -11.51 -8.87 -13.42
N PHE A 153 -10.68 -7.96 -12.90
CA PHE A 153 -10.88 -6.52 -13.04
C PHE A 153 -10.16 -5.92 -14.25
N GLU A 154 -8.99 -6.44 -14.62
CA GLU A 154 -8.12 -5.91 -15.68
C GLU A 154 -7.57 -7.03 -16.60
N PRO A 155 -8.43 -7.88 -17.21
CA PRO A 155 -7.98 -9.05 -17.97
C PRO A 155 -7.02 -8.72 -19.12
N GLN A 156 -7.15 -7.53 -19.73
CA GLN A 156 -6.24 -7.01 -20.74
C GLN A 156 -4.80 -6.82 -20.24
N ALA A 157 -4.60 -6.65 -18.93
CA ALA A 157 -3.31 -6.44 -18.32
C ALA A 157 -2.64 -7.75 -17.86
N HIS A 158 -3.32 -8.90 -17.96
CA HIS A 158 -2.78 -10.19 -17.51
C HIS A 158 -1.39 -10.47 -18.09
N ASP A 159 -1.23 -10.35 -19.41
CA ASP A 159 0.04 -10.66 -20.07
C ASP A 159 1.17 -9.72 -19.62
N TYR A 160 0.84 -8.45 -19.36
CA TYR A 160 1.78 -7.45 -18.83
C TYR A 160 2.17 -7.80 -17.39
N TYR A 161 1.19 -8.03 -16.52
CA TYR A 161 1.42 -8.41 -15.13
C TYR A 161 2.23 -9.71 -15.00
N SER A 162 1.87 -10.73 -15.77
CA SER A 162 2.56 -12.03 -15.80
C SER A 162 3.98 -11.95 -16.37
N SER A 163 4.28 -10.93 -17.19
CA SER A 163 5.61 -10.71 -17.75
C SER A 163 6.62 -10.08 -16.79
N LEU A 164 6.15 -9.42 -15.72
CA LEU A 164 7.01 -8.78 -14.74
C LEU A 164 7.89 -9.84 -14.05
N PRO A 165 9.23 -9.73 -14.10
CA PRO A 165 10.13 -10.78 -13.64
C PRO A 165 10.17 -10.95 -12.12
N LEU A 166 9.93 -9.88 -11.35
CA LEU A 166 10.09 -9.90 -9.90
C LEU A 166 8.75 -9.73 -9.17
N MET A 167 8.62 -10.39 -8.02
CA MET A 167 7.41 -10.29 -7.20
C MET A 167 7.20 -8.87 -6.63
N VAL A 168 8.28 -8.12 -6.37
CA VAL A 168 8.18 -6.71 -5.97
C VAL A 168 7.53 -5.87 -7.07
N GLU A 169 7.91 -6.09 -8.34
CA GLU A 169 7.31 -5.36 -9.47
C GLU A 169 5.84 -5.70 -9.65
N LYS A 170 5.47 -6.97 -9.45
CA LYS A 170 4.08 -7.41 -9.46
C LYS A 170 3.28 -6.73 -8.34
N THR A 171 3.84 -6.65 -7.14
CA THR A 171 3.21 -6.00 -5.98
C THR A 171 3.07 -4.49 -6.20
N ASP A 172 4.08 -3.85 -6.77
CA ASP A 172 4.08 -2.44 -7.18
C ASP A 172 3.05 -2.12 -8.26
N TYR A 173 2.90 -2.99 -9.26
CA TYR A 173 1.81 -2.86 -10.22
C TYR A 173 0.45 -3.06 -9.54
N PHE A 174 0.32 -4.14 -8.76
CA PHE A 174 -0.93 -4.53 -8.12
C PHE A 174 -1.47 -3.45 -7.19
N ARG A 175 -0.63 -2.83 -6.34
CA ARG A 175 -1.08 -1.79 -5.41
C ARG A 175 -1.73 -0.60 -6.12
N ILE A 176 -1.19 -0.20 -7.28
CA ILE A 176 -1.76 0.87 -8.09
C ILE A 176 -3.05 0.41 -8.78
N THR A 177 -3.05 -0.81 -9.32
CA THR A 177 -4.23 -1.37 -10.01
C THR A 177 -5.41 -1.58 -9.06
N VAL A 178 -5.20 -2.15 -7.87
CA VAL A 178 -6.27 -2.33 -6.88
C VAL A 178 -6.84 -1.00 -6.42
N ALA A 179 -5.99 0.00 -6.18
CA ALA A 179 -6.45 1.36 -5.85
C ALA A 179 -7.17 2.04 -7.02
N THR A 180 -6.82 1.72 -8.26
CA THR A 180 -7.51 2.23 -9.46
C THR A 180 -8.91 1.62 -9.58
N CYS A 181 -9.05 0.30 -9.43
CA CYS A 181 -10.30 -0.41 -9.64
C CYS A 181 -11.25 -0.39 -8.43
N VAL A 182 -10.72 -0.34 -7.21
CA VAL A 182 -11.50 -0.40 -5.94
C VAL A 182 -11.49 0.94 -5.20
N GLY A 183 -10.45 1.76 -5.40
CA GLY A 183 -10.15 2.88 -4.51
C GLY A 183 -9.53 2.39 -3.20
N GLY A 184 -9.38 3.29 -2.24
CA GLY A 184 -9.00 2.96 -0.86
C GLY A 184 -7.59 3.42 -0.49
N ILE A 185 -7.09 2.84 0.58
CA ILE A 185 -5.81 3.10 1.22
C ILE A 185 -4.96 1.86 1.03
N TYR A 186 -3.78 2.03 0.48
CA TYR A 186 -2.78 0.98 0.42
C TYR A 186 -1.68 1.24 1.46
N GLY A 187 -1.21 0.18 2.10
CA GLY A 187 -0.05 0.22 2.99
C GLY A 187 0.70 -1.10 2.99
N ASP A 188 2.01 -1.06 2.78
CA ASP A 188 2.88 -2.22 2.92
C ASP A 188 2.71 -2.82 4.32
N LEU A 189 2.88 -4.14 4.40
CA LEU A 189 2.58 -4.88 5.62
C LEU A 189 3.49 -4.49 6.80
N ASP A 190 4.72 -4.02 6.50
CA ASP A 190 5.72 -3.53 7.44
C ASP A 190 5.59 -2.02 7.73
N THR A 191 4.42 -1.44 7.45
CA THR A 191 4.08 -0.07 7.83
C THR A 191 3.22 -0.05 9.08
N VAL A 192 3.56 0.84 10.01
CA VAL A 192 2.79 1.07 11.24
C VAL A 192 2.01 2.38 11.09
N PRO A 193 0.66 2.35 11.12
CA PRO A 193 -0.12 3.56 11.14
C PRO A 193 0.05 4.21 12.51
N LEU A 194 0.58 5.42 12.54
CA LEU A 194 0.75 6.23 13.74
C LEU A 194 -0.56 6.93 14.13
N LYS A 195 -1.44 7.15 13.15
CA LYS A 195 -2.79 7.67 13.32
C LYS A 195 -3.81 6.88 12.51
N PRO A 196 -5.11 6.94 12.88
CA PRO A 196 -6.15 6.30 12.10
C PRO A 196 -6.19 6.84 10.66
N PRO A 197 -6.28 5.99 9.62
CA PRO A 197 -6.38 6.42 8.23
C PRO A 197 -7.51 7.41 7.96
N ALA A 198 -8.65 7.26 8.64
CA ALA A 198 -9.78 8.20 8.56
C ALA A 198 -9.42 9.64 9.02
N GLN A 199 -8.28 9.85 9.67
CA GLN A 199 -7.82 11.15 10.16
C GLN A 199 -6.58 11.68 9.41
N TRP A 200 -6.16 11.03 8.32
CA TRP A 200 -4.99 11.47 7.55
C TRP A 200 -5.20 12.79 6.80
N ILE A 201 -6.45 13.19 6.55
CA ILE A 201 -6.80 14.45 5.90
C ILE A 201 -7.50 15.35 6.90
N THR A 202 -6.94 16.53 7.14
CA THR A 202 -7.55 17.55 7.99
C THR A 202 -8.01 18.76 7.17
N SER A 203 -8.89 19.58 7.77
CA SER A 203 -9.31 20.86 7.20
C SER A 203 -8.16 21.85 6.99
N GLN A 204 -6.99 21.65 7.62
CA GLN A 204 -5.81 22.49 7.42
C GLN A 204 -5.03 22.05 6.16
N ASP A 205 -5.06 20.77 5.81
CA ASP A 205 -4.28 20.21 4.70
C ASP A 205 -4.85 20.58 3.33
N VAL A 206 -6.16 20.84 3.28
CA VAL A 206 -6.88 21.26 2.06
C VAL A 206 -6.92 22.78 1.88
N ARG A 207 -6.23 23.56 2.74
CA ARG A 207 -6.19 25.02 2.61
C ARG A 207 -5.27 25.46 1.46
N PRO A 208 -5.51 26.66 0.90
CA PRO A 208 -4.65 27.19 -0.15
C PRO A 208 -3.19 27.30 0.28
N TRP A 209 -2.31 27.14 -0.69
CA TRP A 209 -0.87 27.31 -0.51
C TRP A 209 -0.26 28.06 -1.68
N THR A 210 0.96 28.56 -1.48
CA THR A 210 1.63 29.43 -2.43
C THR A 210 2.98 28.84 -2.75
N ASP A 211 3.27 28.67 -4.02
CA ASP A 211 4.63 28.43 -4.48
C ASP A 211 5.48 29.67 -4.16
N LEU A 212 6.45 29.50 -3.26
CA LEU A 212 7.29 30.59 -2.77
C LEU A 212 8.16 31.22 -3.85
N GLU A 213 8.47 30.47 -4.92
CA GLU A 213 9.33 30.92 -6.01
C GLU A 213 8.54 31.70 -7.06
N THR A 214 7.46 31.11 -7.57
CA THR A 214 6.66 31.71 -8.65
C THR A 214 5.56 32.64 -8.14
N ARG A 215 5.25 32.59 -6.83
CA ARG A 215 4.11 33.27 -6.19
C ARG A 215 2.72 32.80 -6.69
N SER A 216 2.68 31.72 -7.47
CA SER A 216 1.44 31.07 -7.88
C SER A 216 0.71 30.52 -6.66
N VAL A 217 -0.60 30.76 -6.58
CA VAL A 217 -1.46 30.28 -5.49
C VAL A 217 -2.26 29.08 -6.00
N TYR A 218 -2.13 27.96 -5.28
CA TYR A 218 -2.95 26.77 -5.49
C TYR A 218 -4.10 26.81 -4.49
N ASN A 219 -5.32 26.93 -4.99
CA ASN A 219 -6.55 27.05 -4.21
C ASN A 219 -7.62 26.10 -4.78
N SER A 220 -7.34 24.81 -4.74
CA SER A 220 -8.34 23.81 -5.15
C SER A 220 -9.47 23.75 -4.13
N MET A 221 -10.70 23.69 -4.65
CA MET A 221 -11.92 23.46 -3.88
C MET A 221 -12.49 22.05 -4.11
N LYS A 222 -11.80 21.22 -4.90
CA LYS A 222 -12.20 19.84 -5.16
C LYS A 222 -11.99 19.00 -3.91
N PRO A 223 -12.82 17.96 -3.67
CA PRO A 223 -12.50 16.97 -2.66
C PRO A 223 -11.20 16.24 -3.03
N VAL A 224 -10.45 15.79 -2.03
CA VAL A 224 -9.25 14.97 -2.27
C VAL A 224 -9.67 13.66 -2.91
N ARG A 225 -9.06 13.31 -4.04
CA ARG A 225 -9.26 12.04 -4.75
C ARG A 225 -7.99 11.21 -4.85
N ALA A 226 -6.81 11.76 -4.56
CA ALA A 226 -5.60 10.99 -4.32
C ALA A 226 -4.74 11.63 -3.23
N LEU A 227 -4.03 10.81 -2.47
CA LEU A 227 -3.18 11.21 -1.37
C LEU A 227 -1.86 10.44 -1.45
N PHE A 228 -0.75 11.16 -1.50
CA PHE A 228 0.60 10.60 -1.49
C PHE A 228 1.47 11.31 -0.45
N GLY A 229 2.43 10.59 0.12
CA GLY A 229 3.48 11.16 0.96
C GLY A 229 4.76 11.42 0.16
N ILE A 230 5.56 12.39 0.60
CA ILE A 230 6.93 12.56 0.12
C ILE A 230 7.84 11.52 0.80
N GLU A 231 8.62 10.79 0.01
CA GLU A 231 9.64 9.85 0.45
C GLU A 231 11.01 10.52 0.61
N ALA A 232 11.36 11.35 -0.37
CA ALA A 232 12.61 12.10 -0.41
C ALA A 232 12.31 13.58 -0.69
N ASP A 233 12.91 14.47 0.10
CA ASP A 233 12.76 15.92 -0.01
C ASP A 233 14.14 16.59 0.06
N CYS A 234 14.70 16.85 -1.12
CA CYS A 234 15.98 17.48 -1.31
C CYS A 234 15.80 18.77 -2.09
N LEU A 235 16.67 19.75 -1.86
CA LEU A 235 16.73 20.91 -2.71
C LEU A 235 17.26 20.50 -4.11
N PRO A 236 16.61 20.92 -5.20
CA PRO A 236 17.07 20.63 -6.56
C PRO A 236 18.51 21.12 -6.81
N THR A 237 18.90 22.19 -6.14
CA THR A 237 20.24 22.81 -6.25
C THR A 237 21.34 22.04 -5.54
N ASP A 238 21.00 21.20 -4.56
CA ASP A 238 22.02 20.48 -3.80
C ASP A 238 22.61 19.32 -4.63
N HIS A 239 21.91 18.86 -5.67
CA HIS A 239 22.31 17.74 -6.53
C HIS A 239 22.82 16.51 -5.74
N THR A 240 22.35 16.31 -4.51
CA THR A 240 22.83 15.23 -3.63
C THR A 240 21.79 14.13 -3.39
N CYS A 241 20.57 14.25 -3.93
CA CYS A 241 19.52 13.23 -3.77
C CYS A 241 19.99 11.85 -4.25
N TRP A 242 20.73 11.79 -5.36
CA TRP A 242 21.31 10.55 -5.89
C TRP A 242 22.33 9.91 -4.94
N ARG A 243 23.06 10.71 -4.14
CA ARG A 243 23.99 10.19 -3.12
C ARG A 243 23.28 9.47 -1.98
N MET A 244 21.97 9.65 -1.89
CA MET A 244 21.08 9.03 -0.92
C MET A 244 20.16 7.98 -1.56
N GLY A 245 20.41 7.64 -2.83
CA GLY A 245 19.65 6.62 -3.56
C GLY A 245 18.38 7.11 -4.25
N TYR A 246 18.16 8.43 -4.34
CA TYR A 246 16.93 8.99 -4.89
C TYR A 246 17.13 9.65 -6.27
N PRO A 247 16.43 9.18 -7.33
CA PRO A 247 16.50 9.77 -8.67
C PRO A 247 15.88 11.16 -8.75
N TYR A 248 14.84 11.44 -7.95
CA TYR A 248 14.20 12.75 -7.89
C TYR A 248 14.55 13.51 -6.61
N SER A 249 14.66 14.84 -6.71
CA SER A 249 14.83 15.70 -5.53
C SER A 249 13.59 15.67 -4.63
N ILE A 250 12.40 15.57 -5.23
CA ILE A 250 11.16 15.26 -4.53
C ILE A 250 10.62 13.96 -5.12
N GLN A 251 10.61 12.90 -4.31
CA GLN A 251 10.08 11.58 -4.67
C GLN A 251 8.87 11.27 -3.79
N LEU A 252 7.85 10.65 -4.37
CA LEU A 252 6.67 10.18 -3.63
C LEU A 252 6.86 8.76 -3.13
N THR A 253 6.22 8.45 -2.00
CA THR A 253 6.08 7.09 -1.51
C THR A 253 5.09 6.33 -2.39
N GLN A 254 5.28 5.01 -2.48
CA GLN A 254 4.27 4.09 -2.98
C GLN A 254 4.00 2.90 -2.05
N TRP A 255 4.85 2.73 -1.03
CA TRP A 255 4.65 1.79 0.07
C TRP A 255 3.45 2.18 0.96
N SER A 256 2.95 3.42 0.89
CA SER A 256 1.61 3.77 1.33
C SER A 256 1.11 5.01 0.59
N PHE A 257 -0.18 4.99 0.23
CA PHE A 257 -0.92 6.07 -0.42
C PHE A 257 -2.42 5.79 -0.31
N ALA A 258 -3.26 6.72 -0.77
CA ALA A 258 -4.70 6.47 -0.87
C ALA A 258 -5.29 7.13 -2.12
N SER A 259 -6.34 6.54 -2.70
CA SER A 259 -6.96 7.04 -3.93
C SER A 259 -8.46 6.73 -3.98
N ALA A 260 -9.20 7.60 -4.63
CA ALA A 260 -10.52 7.28 -5.16
C ALA A 260 -10.36 6.32 -6.35
N ARG A 261 -11.41 5.56 -6.63
CA ARG A 261 -11.52 4.73 -7.83
C ARG A 261 -11.41 5.60 -9.10
N ASP A 262 -10.80 5.04 -10.14
CA ASP A 262 -10.61 5.65 -11.47
C ASP A 262 -9.91 7.03 -11.42
N HIS A 263 -8.88 7.17 -10.58
CA HIS A 263 -8.12 8.41 -10.52
C HIS A 263 -7.14 8.52 -11.72
N PRO A 264 -7.17 9.62 -12.52
CA PRO A 264 -6.35 9.74 -13.73
C PRO A 264 -4.84 9.61 -13.51
N LEU A 265 -4.32 10.07 -12.36
CA LEU A 265 -2.91 9.88 -12.00
C LEU A 265 -2.52 8.39 -11.95
N LEU A 266 -3.38 7.52 -11.42
CA LEU A 266 -3.09 6.08 -11.36
C LEU A 266 -3.18 5.44 -12.76
N HIS A 267 -4.13 5.88 -13.59
CA HIS A 267 -4.17 5.48 -14.99
C HIS A 267 -2.90 5.91 -15.75
N GLN A 268 -2.39 7.13 -15.51
CA GLN A 268 -1.12 7.60 -16.09
C GLN A 268 0.04 6.66 -15.73
N TYR A 269 0.11 6.17 -14.48
CA TYR A 269 1.11 5.18 -14.08
C TYR A 269 0.95 3.86 -14.85
N ILE A 270 -0.28 3.32 -14.91
CA ILE A 270 -0.56 2.04 -15.60
C ILE A 270 -0.25 2.15 -17.09
N GLU A 271 -0.63 3.25 -17.74
CA GLU A 271 -0.35 3.53 -19.15
C GLU A 271 1.15 3.69 -19.41
N ASN A 272 1.89 4.37 -18.53
CA ASN A 272 3.33 4.51 -18.65
C ASN A 272 4.04 3.15 -18.64
N LEU A 273 3.66 2.27 -17.71
CA LEU A 273 4.20 0.90 -17.66
C LEU A 273 3.79 0.10 -18.90
N ALA A 274 2.50 0.13 -19.28
CA ALA A 274 2.01 -0.56 -20.46
C ALA A 274 2.76 -0.14 -21.74
N HIS A 275 3.02 1.16 -21.92
CA HIS A 275 3.82 1.66 -23.03
C HIS A 275 5.26 1.16 -23.00
N GLN A 276 5.88 1.06 -21.82
CA GLN A 276 7.23 0.52 -21.66
C GLN A 276 7.28 -0.97 -22.02
N LEU A 277 6.34 -1.77 -21.50
CA LEU A 277 6.24 -3.20 -21.81
C LEU A 277 5.93 -3.42 -23.30
N GLN A 278 5.05 -2.63 -23.90
CA GLN A 278 4.74 -2.73 -25.33
C GLN A 278 5.96 -2.40 -26.21
N LYS A 279 6.82 -1.46 -25.82
CA LYS A 279 8.08 -1.18 -26.54
C LYS A 279 9.00 -2.39 -26.54
N ILE A 280 9.17 -3.05 -25.38
CA ILE A 280 9.97 -4.26 -25.24
C ILE A 280 9.37 -5.40 -26.07
N ALA A 281 8.05 -5.57 -25.99
CA ALA A 281 7.32 -6.56 -26.77
C ALA A 281 7.55 -6.36 -28.27
N ASN A 282 7.44 -5.12 -28.77
CA ASN A 282 7.65 -4.80 -30.19
C ASN A 282 9.09 -5.03 -30.63
N HIS A 283 10.07 -4.77 -29.77
CA HIS A 283 11.49 -4.97 -30.07
C HIS A 283 11.84 -6.46 -30.23
N HIS A 284 11.26 -7.33 -29.40
CA HIS A 284 11.63 -8.75 -29.35
C HIS A 284 10.58 -9.71 -29.92
N GLY A 285 9.47 -9.21 -30.47
CA GLY A 285 8.38 -10.03 -31.01
C GLY A 285 7.48 -10.67 -29.94
N GLY A 286 7.43 -10.08 -28.75
CA GLY A 286 6.58 -10.48 -27.63
C GLY A 286 7.31 -10.53 -26.28
N LEU A 287 6.57 -10.34 -25.19
CA LEU A 287 7.11 -10.36 -23.81
C LEU A 287 7.56 -11.75 -23.36
N GLN A 288 7.05 -12.81 -24.00
CA GLN A 288 7.39 -14.19 -23.65
C GLN A 288 8.72 -14.68 -24.25
N THR A 289 9.36 -13.87 -25.11
CA THR A 289 10.65 -14.23 -25.70
C THR A 289 11.77 -14.17 -24.67
N SER A 290 12.80 -15.02 -24.85
CA SER A 290 13.97 -15.02 -23.97
C SER A 290 14.70 -13.67 -23.95
N ALA A 291 14.71 -12.96 -25.09
CA ALA A 291 15.34 -11.65 -25.21
C ALA A 291 14.57 -10.57 -24.43
N ALA A 292 13.24 -10.54 -24.52
CA ALA A 292 12.41 -9.63 -23.72
C ALA A 292 12.56 -9.88 -22.22
N ARG A 293 12.59 -11.15 -21.79
CA ARG A 293 12.79 -11.51 -20.37
C ARG A 293 14.15 -11.03 -19.85
N THR A 294 15.21 -11.20 -20.64
CA THR A 294 16.55 -10.70 -20.28
C THR A 294 16.56 -9.18 -20.15
N GLU A 295 15.89 -8.46 -21.07
CA GLU A 295 15.78 -7.00 -20.99
C GLU A 295 15.01 -6.56 -19.74
N LEU A 296 13.85 -7.17 -19.47
CA LEU A 296 13.05 -6.87 -18.27
C LEU A 296 13.83 -7.11 -16.97
N GLN A 297 14.55 -8.24 -16.87
CA GLN A 297 15.37 -8.56 -15.70
C GLN A 297 16.54 -7.60 -15.48
N ALA A 298 16.93 -6.84 -16.50
CA ALA A 298 17.99 -5.84 -16.41
C ALA A 298 17.48 -4.45 -15.99
N LEU A 299 16.17 -4.24 -15.93
CA LEU A 299 15.58 -2.97 -15.49
C LEU A 299 15.61 -2.87 -13.97
N ASP A 300 15.77 -1.64 -13.47
CA ASP A 300 15.66 -1.35 -12.05
C ASP A 300 14.17 -1.35 -11.64
N PRO A 301 13.75 -2.18 -10.67
CA PRO A 301 12.37 -2.20 -10.19
C PRO A 301 11.89 -0.85 -9.69
N LEU A 302 12.77 -0.04 -9.08
CA LEU A 302 12.43 1.30 -8.60
C LEU A 302 11.95 2.20 -9.74
N THR A 303 12.60 2.10 -10.90
CA THR A 303 12.30 2.86 -12.12
C THR A 303 11.13 2.27 -12.91
N LEU A 304 11.00 0.94 -12.95
CA LEU A 304 9.98 0.26 -13.74
C LEU A 304 8.60 0.37 -13.09
N THR A 305 8.49 0.03 -11.81
CA THR A 305 7.21 -0.06 -11.08
C THR A 305 7.23 0.66 -9.73
N GLY A 306 8.39 0.90 -9.16
CA GLY A 306 8.51 1.44 -7.82
C GLY A 306 8.25 2.96 -7.70
N PRO A 307 8.80 3.61 -6.64
CA PRO A 307 8.47 5.01 -6.31
C PRO A 307 8.88 6.02 -7.38
N GLU A 308 9.89 5.71 -8.21
CA GLU A 308 10.27 6.57 -9.34
C GLU A 308 9.16 6.60 -10.41
N ALA A 309 8.57 5.44 -10.72
CA ALA A 309 7.50 5.34 -11.70
C ALA A 309 6.23 6.08 -11.26
N VAL A 310 5.85 5.97 -9.98
CA VAL A 310 4.74 6.74 -9.39
C VAL A 310 5.02 8.23 -9.40
N THR A 311 6.24 8.64 -9.05
CA THR A 311 6.66 10.05 -9.05
C THR A 311 6.59 10.65 -10.46
N ARG A 312 7.05 9.91 -11.47
CA ARG A 312 6.96 10.34 -12.88
C ARG A 312 5.51 10.53 -13.34
N ALA A 313 4.63 9.57 -13.05
CA ALA A 313 3.21 9.68 -13.40
C ALA A 313 2.54 10.89 -12.72
N ALA A 314 2.86 11.13 -11.44
CA ALA A 314 2.38 12.28 -10.71
C ALA A 314 2.90 13.61 -11.27
N GLN A 315 4.18 13.68 -11.66
CA GLN A 315 4.77 14.85 -12.32
C GLN A 315 4.06 15.17 -13.64
N GLU A 316 3.89 14.18 -14.51
CA GLU A 316 3.22 14.33 -15.80
C GLU A 316 1.77 14.79 -15.64
N TRP A 317 1.02 14.12 -14.75
CA TRP A 317 -0.38 14.45 -14.49
C TRP A 317 -0.54 15.85 -13.87
N LEU A 318 0.20 16.19 -12.82
CA LEU A 318 0.03 17.47 -12.11
C LEU A 318 0.62 18.66 -12.87
N ASN A 319 1.63 18.43 -13.71
CA ASN A 319 2.07 19.44 -14.66
C ASN A 319 0.97 19.73 -15.70
N THR A 320 0.35 18.68 -16.27
CA THR A 320 -0.68 18.84 -17.30
C THR A 320 -1.99 19.41 -16.75
N SER A 321 -2.46 18.91 -15.60
CA SER A 321 -3.75 19.27 -15.02
C SER A 321 -3.73 20.62 -14.29
N ALA A 322 -2.61 21.00 -13.69
CA ALA A 322 -2.53 22.16 -12.80
C ALA A 322 -1.30 23.07 -13.04
N GLY A 323 -0.42 22.76 -14.00
CA GLY A 323 0.80 23.51 -14.23
C GLY A 323 1.77 23.46 -13.04
N LEU A 324 1.74 22.37 -12.26
CA LEU A 324 2.52 22.26 -11.03
C LEU A 324 4.02 22.31 -11.32
N ARG A 325 4.69 23.31 -10.75
CA ARG A 325 6.15 23.26 -10.59
C ARG A 325 6.48 22.22 -9.53
N TRP A 326 6.94 21.03 -9.93
CA TRP A 326 7.16 19.91 -9.02
C TRP A 326 7.97 20.27 -7.76
N ASN A 327 9.04 21.04 -7.93
CA ASN A 327 9.92 21.46 -6.84
C ASN A 327 9.25 22.40 -5.82
N ALA A 328 8.07 22.96 -6.12
CA ALA A 328 7.26 23.71 -5.16
C ALA A 328 6.68 22.81 -4.06
N LEU A 329 6.73 21.49 -4.21
CA LEU A 329 6.24 20.53 -3.21
C LEU A 329 7.11 20.45 -1.95
N THR A 330 8.35 20.93 -1.99
CA THR A 330 9.31 20.78 -0.88
C THR A 330 8.74 21.34 0.42
N GLY A 331 8.88 20.58 1.51
CA GLY A 331 8.55 20.97 2.86
C GLY A 331 9.66 21.77 3.56
N LEU A 332 10.85 21.83 2.95
CA LEU A 332 12.06 22.40 3.58
C LEU A 332 11.97 23.91 3.85
N HIS A 333 11.06 24.61 3.17
CA HIS A 333 10.94 26.07 3.25
C HIS A 333 9.62 26.56 3.88
N ASP A 334 8.70 25.65 4.20
CA ASP A 334 7.36 26.01 4.71
C ASP A 334 6.97 25.23 5.98
N GLY A 335 7.93 24.52 6.58
CA GLY A 335 7.73 23.74 7.81
C GLY A 335 7.09 22.37 7.59
N GLY A 336 7.05 21.90 6.35
CA GLY A 336 6.38 20.66 5.97
C GLY A 336 4.88 20.87 5.80
N LYS A 337 4.47 21.89 5.04
CA LYS A 337 3.05 22.14 4.76
C LYS A 337 2.53 21.12 3.73
N ALA A 338 1.34 20.58 3.98
CA ALA A 338 0.58 19.78 3.02
C ALA A 338 0.14 20.62 1.81
N LYS A 339 0.09 20.00 0.63
CA LYS A 339 -0.10 20.68 -0.65
C LYS A 339 -1.16 19.98 -1.49
N LEU A 340 -2.36 20.54 -1.51
CA LEU A 340 -3.43 20.13 -2.42
C LEU A 340 -3.21 20.78 -3.79
N VAL A 341 -3.11 19.96 -4.84
CA VAL A 341 -2.95 20.38 -6.23
C VAL A 341 -4.02 19.67 -7.05
N ASP A 342 -4.92 20.45 -7.65
CA ASP A 342 -6.17 19.93 -8.19
C ASP A 342 -6.92 19.05 -7.17
N ASP A 343 -7.13 17.75 -7.42
CA ASP A 343 -7.71 16.80 -6.47
C ASP A 343 -6.68 15.88 -5.78
N VAL A 344 -5.37 16.18 -5.89
CA VAL A 344 -4.28 15.38 -5.33
C VAL A 344 -3.63 16.08 -4.14
N LEU A 345 -3.70 15.46 -2.96
CA LEU A 345 -3.06 15.93 -1.73
C LEU A 345 -1.67 15.30 -1.59
N ILE A 346 -0.63 16.13 -1.59
CA ILE A 346 0.74 15.71 -1.31
C ILE A 346 1.10 16.10 0.12
N LEU A 347 1.43 15.11 0.94
CA LEU A 347 1.81 15.28 2.33
C LEU A 347 3.34 15.37 2.49
N PRO A 348 3.82 16.16 3.47
CA PRO A 348 5.25 16.35 3.69
C PRO A 348 5.94 15.05 4.09
N ILE A 349 7.27 15.02 3.96
CA ILE A 349 8.09 13.84 4.28
C ILE A 349 7.86 13.31 5.70
N THR A 350 7.55 14.17 6.68
CA THR A 350 7.27 13.73 8.06
C THR A 350 6.02 12.85 8.15
N SER A 351 5.04 13.03 7.26
CA SER A 351 3.78 12.29 7.36
C SER A 351 3.94 10.81 7.04
N PHE A 352 4.80 10.48 6.07
CA PHE A 352 4.98 9.10 5.59
C PHE A 352 6.40 8.58 5.85
N SER A 353 7.42 9.42 5.89
CA SER A 353 8.78 9.04 6.25
C SER A 353 9.29 9.77 7.50
N PRO A 354 8.60 9.70 8.65
CA PRO A 354 9.09 10.25 9.92
C PRO A 354 10.28 9.47 10.46
N GLY A 355 11.02 10.08 11.38
CA GLY A 355 12.04 9.40 12.18
C GLY A 355 13.35 9.11 11.44
N ARG A 356 13.61 9.73 10.28
CA ARG A 356 14.87 9.52 9.56
C ARG A 356 16.06 10.03 10.39
N GLY A 357 17.15 9.26 10.39
CA GLY A 357 18.39 9.60 11.09
C GLY A 357 19.07 10.87 10.54
N LYS A 358 20.19 11.28 11.16
CA LYS A 358 20.89 12.54 10.82
C LYS A 358 21.35 12.61 9.35
N TYR A 359 21.79 11.50 8.79
CA TYR A 359 22.19 11.43 7.38
C TYR A 359 20.95 11.16 6.51
N GLY A 360 20.71 12.01 5.51
CA GLY A 360 19.54 11.89 4.64
C GLY A 360 18.20 12.18 5.33
N ASN A 361 18.20 13.00 6.38
CA ASN A 361 16.99 13.35 7.12
C ASN A 361 15.94 14.07 6.24
N MET A 362 16.37 14.92 5.30
CA MET A 362 15.49 15.59 4.33
C MET A 362 14.35 16.39 4.98
N GLY A 363 14.53 16.90 6.20
CA GLY A 363 13.49 17.62 6.93
C GLY A 363 12.46 16.72 7.63
N SER A 364 12.69 15.40 7.65
CA SER A 364 11.90 14.44 8.42
C SER A 364 11.98 14.72 9.93
N LYS A 365 10.83 14.85 10.57
CA LYS A 365 10.71 15.02 12.03
C LYS A 365 10.50 13.66 12.72
N PRO A 366 10.64 13.55 14.06
CA PRO A 366 10.47 12.29 14.77
C PRO A 366 9.10 11.64 14.57
N ILE A 367 8.99 10.33 14.83
CA ILE A 367 7.72 9.57 14.78
C ILE A 367 6.66 10.09 15.77
N THR A 368 7.07 10.87 16.77
CA THR A 368 6.17 11.51 17.75
C THR A 368 5.65 12.86 17.27
N ASP A 369 6.10 13.35 16.11
CA ASP A 369 5.63 14.61 15.56
C ASP A 369 4.12 14.53 15.26
N PRO A 370 3.32 15.57 15.59
CA PRO A 370 1.90 15.56 15.32
C PRO A 370 1.52 15.41 13.86
N THR A 371 2.41 15.64 12.89
CA THR A 371 2.11 15.43 11.46
C THR A 371 2.53 14.05 10.94
N ALA A 372 3.15 13.21 11.77
CA ALA A 372 3.50 11.83 11.43
C ALA A 372 2.23 10.96 11.37
N LEU A 373 2.03 10.25 10.27
CA LEU A 373 0.83 9.44 10.00
C LEU A 373 1.15 7.95 9.87
N VAL A 374 2.25 7.61 9.22
CA VAL A 374 2.69 6.23 8.99
C VAL A 374 4.20 6.14 9.17
N HIS A 375 4.69 5.05 9.75
CA HIS A 375 6.11 4.73 9.87
C HIS A 375 6.41 3.44 9.11
N HIS A 376 7.39 3.46 8.22
CA HIS A 376 7.79 2.32 7.41
C HIS A 376 9.06 1.68 7.98
N HIS A 377 9.03 0.36 8.22
CA HIS A 377 10.16 -0.38 8.79
C HIS A 377 11.20 -0.84 7.74
N GLY A 378 10.85 -0.90 6.45
CA GLY A 378 11.77 -1.28 5.38
C GLY A 378 12.27 -2.72 5.49
N GLN A 379 11.41 -3.63 5.95
CA GLN A 379 11.72 -5.04 6.19
C GLN A 379 11.17 -5.99 5.11
N GLY A 380 10.41 -5.48 4.12
CA GLY A 380 9.75 -6.33 3.12
C GLY A 380 9.66 -5.78 1.69
N SER A 381 10.37 -4.70 1.35
CA SER A 381 10.37 -4.08 0.02
C SER A 381 11.36 -4.72 -0.95
#